data_AF-A0A2R6A8D8-F1
#
_entry.id   AF-A0A2R6A8D8-F1
#
_cell.length_a   1.000
_cell.length_b   1.000
_cell.length_c   1.000
_cell.angle_alpha   90.00
_cell.angle_beta   90.00
_cell.angle_gamma   90.00
#
_symmetry.space_group_name_H-M   'P 1'
#
loop_
_entity.id
_entity.type
_entity.pdbx_description
1 polymer ?
#
loop_
_entity_poly.entity_id
_entity_poly.type
_entity_poly.pdbx_seq_one_letter_code
_entity_poly.pdbx_strand_id
1 'polypeptide(L)'
;MRELLANVYDNMENITLVFAGSQIGVLKEFIGVEDPYSPFYGRYMAEVELKPFSRELSLEFLKQGFNEFSLKPDERFLERAVNELDGIVGWLTFFGLKVAERRKFSEETIEEVLNIAATLEKKEIEALPKSQKLVLSALSRLDNPRWSDIKRMSDSFAGRKLNDAEVNRALKSLIRYSFIEKKGESYTITDPITKKAAVDLTPD
;
A
#
# COMPACT_ATOMS: atom_id res chain seq x y z
N MET A 1 -12.38 22.08 -11.55
CA MET A 1 -11.30 21.20 -12.08
C MET A 1 -11.86 20.07 -12.93
N ARG A 2 -12.79 19.23 -12.44
CA ARG A 2 -13.41 18.15 -13.24
C ARG A 2 -14.01 18.63 -14.57
N GLU A 3 -14.76 19.73 -14.54
CA GLU A 3 -15.34 20.35 -15.75
C GLU A 3 -14.30 20.67 -16.81
N LEU A 4 -13.16 21.24 -16.40
CA LEU A 4 -12.06 21.57 -17.31
C LEU A 4 -11.48 20.31 -17.93
N LEU A 5 -11.22 19.28 -17.12
CA LEU A 5 -10.66 18.02 -17.60
C LEU A 5 -11.64 17.27 -18.51
N ALA A 6 -12.95 17.31 -18.21
CA ALA A 6 -13.98 16.75 -19.09
C ALA A 6 -14.06 17.51 -20.41
N ASN A 7 -13.94 18.85 -20.38
CA ASN A 7 -13.86 19.66 -21.59
C ASN A 7 -12.64 19.31 -22.44
N VAL A 8 -11.48 19.07 -21.83
CA VAL A 8 -10.27 18.59 -22.52
C VAL A 8 -10.54 17.22 -23.15
N TYR A 9 -11.10 16.28 -22.39
CA TYR A 9 -11.45 14.94 -22.88
C TYR A 9 -12.37 14.99 -24.10
N ASP A 10 -13.38 15.85 -24.08
CA ASP A 10 -14.40 15.91 -25.13
C ASP A 10 -13.96 16.70 -26.38
N ASN A 11 -13.12 17.72 -26.22
CA ASN A 11 -12.87 18.72 -27.27
C ASN A 11 -11.42 18.79 -27.76
N MET A 12 -10.46 18.16 -27.08
CA MET A 12 -9.04 18.26 -27.42
C MET A 12 -8.47 16.91 -27.87
N GLU A 13 -8.73 16.56 -29.14
CA GLU A 13 -8.34 15.27 -29.75
C GLU A 13 -6.83 14.97 -29.68
N ASN A 14 -6.00 16.00 -29.58
CA ASN A 14 -4.54 15.89 -29.51
C ASN A 14 -3.99 15.83 -28.07
N ILE A 15 -4.85 15.71 -27.06
CA ILE A 15 -4.45 15.65 -25.65
C ILE A 15 -4.96 14.36 -25.02
N THR A 16 -4.03 13.60 -24.41
CA THR A 16 -4.37 12.44 -23.58
C THR A 16 -4.21 12.79 -22.11
N LEU A 17 -5.26 12.57 -21.33
CA LEU A 17 -5.22 12.71 -19.88
C LEU A 17 -4.76 11.40 -19.25
N VAL A 18 -3.69 11.46 -18.46
CA VAL A 18 -3.19 10.34 -17.67
C VAL A 18 -3.33 10.66 -16.20
N PHE A 19 -4.07 9.83 -15.49
CA PHE A 19 -4.29 9.93 -14.05
C PHE A 19 -3.54 8.80 -13.37
N ALA A 20 -2.68 9.13 -12.42
CA ALA A 20 -1.93 8.16 -11.63
C ALA A 20 -2.09 8.47 -10.13
N GLY A 21 -2.19 7.43 -9.31
CA GLY A 21 -2.31 7.56 -7.87
C GLY A 21 -2.13 6.20 -7.19
N SER A 22 -1.46 6.20 -6.04
CA SER A 22 -1.26 5.00 -5.21
C SER A 22 -2.54 4.55 -4.50
N GLN A 23 -3.49 5.47 -4.29
CA GLN A 23 -4.77 5.20 -3.63
C GLN A 23 -5.90 5.21 -4.65
N ILE A 24 -6.14 4.05 -5.27
CA ILE A 24 -7.06 3.94 -6.41
C ILE A 24 -8.49 4.38 -6.07
N GLY A 25 -8.96 4.09 -4.85
CA GLY A 25 -10.27 4.53 -4.38
C GLY A 25 -10.39 6.05 -4.30
N VAL A 26 -9.33 6.72 -3.83
CA VAL A 26 -9.27 8.19 -3.78
C VAL A 26 -9.17 8.79 -5.18
N LEU A 27 -8.42 8.16 -6.08
CA LEU A 27 -8.32 8.60 -7.47
C LEU A 27 -9.67 8.51 -8.19
N LYS A 28 -10.37 7.37 -8.05
CA LYS A 28 -11.70 7.15 -8.63
C LYS A 28 -12.73 8.13 -8.05
N GLU A 29 -12.67 8.42 -6.75
CA GLU A 29 -13.50 9.45 -6.11
C GLU A 29 -13.18 10.85 -6.63
N PHE A 30 -11.88 11.19 -6.79
CA PHE A 30 -11.44 12.47 -7.32
C PHE A 30 -11.92 12.68 -8.76
N ILE A 31 -11.89 11.67 -9.61
CA ILE A 31 -12.41 11.73 -10.98
C ILE A 31 -13.95 11.72 -10.97
N GLY A 32 -14.56 10.98 -10.04
CA GLY A 32 -16.01 10.84 -9.91
C GLY A 32 -16.60 9.85 -10.91
N VAL A 33 -15.89 8.77 -11.23
CA VAL A 33 -16.33 7.79 -12.25
C VAL A 33 -17.62 7.04 -11.87
N GLU A 34 -17.93 6.96 -10.58
CA GLU A 34 -19.14 6.29 -10.06
C GLU A 34 -20.28 7.26 -9.71
N ASP A 35 -20.06 8.58 -9.81
CA ASP A 35 -21.03 9.61 -9.44
C ASP A 35 -21.80 10.09 -10.68
N PRO A 36 -23.13 9.84 -10.79
CA PRO A 36 -23.94 10.28 -11.93
C PRO A 36 -23.94 11.79 -12.19
N TYR A 37 -23.59 12.60 -11.18
CA TYR A 37 -23.48 14.05 -11.29
C TYR A 37 -22.07 14.51 -11.71
N SER A 38 -21.11 13.58 -11.82
CA SER A 38 -19.76 13.91 -12.24
C SER A 38 -19.66 14.11 -13.76
N PRO A 39 -18.90 15.12 -14.22
CA PRO A 39 -18.56 15.29 -15.63
C PRO A 39 -17.75 14.15 -16.24
N PHE A 40 -17.33 13.14 -15.47
CA PHE A 40 -16.67 11.95 -16.00
C PHE A 40 -17.54 10.70 -16.00
N TYR A 41 -18.77 10.79 -15.49
CA TYR A 41 -19.69 9.67 -15.49
C TYR A 41 -19.98 9.19 -16.92
N GLY A 42 -19.86 7.88 -17.16
CA GLY A 42 -20.10 7.25 -18.45
C GLY A 42 -19.00 7.46 -19.50
N ARG A 43 -17.93 8.23 -19.21
CA ARG A 43 -16.79 8.38 -20.12
C ARG A 43 -15.84 7.19 -19.98
N TYR A 44 -15.39 6.67 -21.12
CA TYR A 44 -14.46 5.54 -21.13
C TYR A 44 -13.06 5.97 -20.68
N MET A 45 -12.47 5.17 -19.80
CA MET A 45 -11.09 5.33 -19.36
C MET A 45 -10.40 3.97 -19.40
N ALA A 46 -9.24 3.91 -20.03
CA ALA A 46 -8.39 2.73 -19.93
C ALA A 46 -7.77 2.68 -18.52
N GLU A 47 -7.98 1.57 -17.81
CA GLU A 47 -7.41 1.33 -16.49
C GLU A 47 -6.19 0.42 -16.61
N VAL A 48 -5.05 0.88 -16.10
CA VAL A 48 -3.83 0.07 -15.99
C VAL A 48 -3.50 -0.07 -14.50
N GLU A 49 -3.71 -1.28 -13.97
CA GLU A 49 -3.41 -1.60 -12.58
C GLU A 49 -1.98 -2.16 -12.49
N LEU A 50 -1.13 -1.49 -11.71
CA LEU A 50 0.19 -1.99 -11.36
C LEU A 50 0.11 -2.71 -10.02
N LYS A 51 0.42 -4.00 -10.03
CA LYS A 51 0.47 -4.83 -8.81
C LYS A 51 1.92 -4.98 -8.34
N PRO A 52 2.14 -5.23 -7.04
CA PRO A 52 3.42 -5.75 -6.59
C PRO A 52 3.86 -6.95 -7.42
N PHE A 53 5.17 -7.08 -7.63
CA PHE A 53 5.74 -8.23 -8.28
C PHE A 53 5.42 -9.52 -7.52
N SER A 54 5.22 -10.61 -8.25
CA SER A 54 5.22 -11.92 -7.62
C SER A 54 6.59 -12.21 -7.04
N ARG A 55 6.67 -13.16 -6.10
CA ARG A 55 7.94 -13.53 -5.50
C ARG A 55 9.00 -13.90 -6.54
N GLU A 56 8.59 -14.64 -7.58
CA GLU A 56 9.45 -15.09 -8.67
C GLU A 56 9.94 -13.90 -9.51
N LEU A 57 9.02 -12.97 -9.81
CA LEU A 57 9.37 -11.77 -10.57
C LEU A 57 10.28 -10.82 -9.76
N SER A 58 10.09 -10.71 -8.45
CA SER A 58 10.98 -9.94 -7.57
C SER A 58 12.39 -10.51 -7.54
N LEU A 59 12.52 -11.84 -7.45
CA LEU A 59 13.82 -12.51 -7.53
C LEU A 59 14.50 -12.25 -8.87
N GLU A 60 13.77 -12.45 -9.98
CA GLU A 60 14.32 -12.24 -11.32
C GLU A 60 14.72 -10.77 -11.55
N PHE A 61 13.90 -9.83 -11.09
CA PHE A 61 14.19 -8.40 -11.15
C PHE A 61 15.50 -8.05 -10.46
N LEU A 62 15.71 -8.55 -9.23
CA LEU A 62 16.96 -8.33 -8.50
C LEU A 62 18.15 -9.03 -9.19
N LYS A 63 17.99 -10.27 -9.66
CA LYS A 63 19.05 -11.03 -10.35
C LYS A 63 19.52 -10.29 -11.60
N GLN A 64 18.59 -9.82 -12.43
CA GLN A 64 18.91 -9.07 -13.64
C GLN A 64 19.62 -7.76 -13.29
N GLY A 65 19.08 -6.99 -12.34
CA GLY A 65 19.71 -5.76 -11.88
C GLY A 65 21.14 -5.98 -11.38
N PHE A 66 21.39 -6.98 -10.54
CA PHE A 66 22.75 -7.27 -10.06
C PHE A 66 23.70 -7.74 -11.17
N ASN A 67 23.19 -8.50 -12.14
CA ASN A 67 23.98 -8.94 -13.28
C ASN A 67 24.50 -7.75 -14.12
N GLU A 68 23.71 -6.67 -14.27
CA GLU A 68 24.15 -5.43 -14.93
C GLU A 68 25.36 -4.79 -14.23
N PHE A 69 25.47 -4.93 -12.91
CA PHE A 69 26.62 -4.48 -12.11
C PHE A 69 27.75 -5.52 -11.99
N SER A 70 27.64 -6.65 -12.71
CA SER A 70 28.52 -7.81 -12.58
C SER A 70 28.63 -8.33 -11.14
N LEU A 71 27.54 -8.25 -10.39
CA LEU A 71 27.42 -8.75 -9.02
C LEU A 71 26.71 -10.11 -9.03
N LYS A 72 27.16 -11.02 -8.15
CA LYS A 72 26.64 -12.39 -8.03
C LYS A 72 26.22 -12.66 -6.58
N PRO A 73 25.06 -12.14 -6.13
CA PRO A 73 24.50 -12.53 -4.84
C PRO A 73 24.16 -14.02 -4.83
N ASP A 74 24.24 -14.65 -3.66
CA ASP A 74 23.70 -15.99 -3.50
C ASP A 74 22.16 -15.96 -3.43
N GLU A 75 21.54 -17.11 -3.74
CA GLU A 75 20.08 -17.22 -3.80
C GLU A 75 19.41 -16.94 -2.45
N ARG A 76 20.03 -17.34 -1.33
CA ARG A 76 19.44 -17.19 0.01
C ARG A 76 19.35 -15.72 0.41
N PHE A 77 20.35 -14.92 0.05
CA PHE A 77 20.36 -13.48 0.26
C PHE A 77 19.22 -12.79 -0.51
N LEU A 78 19.03 -13.17 -1.78
CA LEU A 78 17.93 -12.64 -2.59
C LEU A 78 16.56 -13.06 -2.07
N GLU A 79 16.41 -14.33 -1.71
CA GLU A 79 15.18 -14.85 -1.12
C GLU A 79 14.81 -14.11 0.16
N ARG A 80 15.80 -13.82 1.02
CA ARG A 80 15.58 -13.06 2.23
C ARG A 80 15.18 -11.62 1.94
N ALA A 81 15.86 -10.95 1.01
CA ALA A 81 15.49 -9.59 0.61
C ALA A 81 14.04 -9.52 0.09
N VAL A 82 13.63 -10.46 -0.77
CA VAL A 82 12.25 -10.52 -1.30
C VAL A 82 11.24 -10.86 -0.20
N ASN A 83 11.57 -11.74 0.74
CA ASN A 83 10.66 -12.06 1.84
C ASN A 83 10.42 -10.86 2.78
N GLU A 84 11.41 -9.99 2.97
CA GLU A 84 11.31 -8.83 3.86
C GLU A 84 10.77 -7.56 3.17
N LEU A 85 11.12 -7.35 1.90
CA LEU A 85 10.74 -6.15 1.12
C LEU A 85 9.52 -6.37 0.20
N ASP A 86 9.06 -7.61 0.11
CA ASP A 86 7.94 -8.06 -0.71
C ASP A 86 8.08 -7.69 -2.20
N GLY A 87 6.98 -7.74 -2.96
CA GLY A 87 6.90 -7.39 -4.38
C GLY A 87 6.99 -5.90 -4.71
N ILE A 88 7.34 -5.02 -3.77
CA ILE A 88 7.26 -3.58 -3.98
C ILE A 88 8.51 -3.11 -4.74
N VAL A 89 8.34 -2.84 -6.03
CA VAL A 89 9.41 -2.49 -6.97
C VAL A 89 10.30 -1.35 -6.47
N GLY A 90 9.71 -0.33 -5.83
CA GLY A 90 10.46 0.79 -5.26
C GLY A 90 11.47 0.36 -4.19
N TRP A 91 11.05 -0.51 -3.27
CA TRP A 91 11.92 -1.02 -2.19
C TRP A 91 12.96 -1.99 -2.71
N LEU A 92 12.60 -2.88 -3.64
CA LEU A 92 13.54 -3.78 -4.32
C LEU A 92 14.62 -2.99 -5.07
N THR A 93 14.23 -1.92 -5.76
CA THR A 93 15.17 -1.03 -6.48
C THR A 93 16.10 -0.32 -5.51
N PHE A 94 15.57 0.26 -4.43
CA PHE A 94 16.38 0.97 -3.45
C PHE A 94 17.38 0.04 -2.74
N PHE A 95 16.95 -1.18 -2.40
CA PHE A 95 17.82 -2.23 -1.90
C PHE A 95 18.91 -2.63 -2.90
N GLY A 96 18.53 -2.92 -4.15
CA GLY A 96 19.48 -3.28 -5.21
C GLY A 96 20.56 -2.22 -5.40
N LEU A 97 20.16 -0.95 -5.45
CA LEU A 97 21.08 0.18 -5.56
C LEU A 97 22.07 0.24 -4.39
N LYS A 98 21.58 0.14 -3.14
CA LYS A 98 22.44 0.18 -1.93
C LYS A 98 23.46 -0.94 -1.92
N VAL A 99 23.05 -2.16 -2.28
CA VAL A 99 23.96 -3.31 -2.39
C VAL A 99 24.99 -3.08 -3.51
N ALA A 100 24.55 -2.53 -4.65
CA ALA A 100 25.43 -2.27 -5.79
C ALA A 100 26.49 -1.20 -5.49
N GLU A 101 26.11 -0.10 -4.85
CA GLU A 101 27.01 0.98 -4.42
C GLU A 101 28.06 0.48 -3.43
N ARG A 102 27.65 -0.34 -2.46
CA ARG A 102 28.54 -0.89 -1.42
C ARG A 102 29.35 -2.08 -1.91
N ARG A 103 28.93 -2.72 -3.01
CA ARG A 103 29.41 -4.03 -3.49
C ARG A 103 29.50 -5.09 -2.37
N LYS A 104 28.55 -5.05 -1.43
CA LYS A 104 28.51 -5.92 -0.24
C LYS A 104 27.12 -6.53 -0.08
N PHE A 105 27.05 -7.86 -0.07
CA PHE A 105 25.84 -8.61 0.26
C PHE A 105 25.75 -8.71 1.79
N SER A 106 24.90 -7.90 2.40
CA SER A 106 24.80 -7.79 3.84
C SER A 106 23.35 -7.63 4.29
N GLU A 107 22.97 -8.45 5.25
CA GLU A 107 21.66 -8.41 5.91
C GLU A 107 21.37 -7.04 6.52
N GLU A 108 22.40 -6.34 7.00
CA GLU A 108 22.30 -4.96 7.50
C GLU A 108 21.69 -4.02 6.46
N THR A 109 21.92 -4.27 5.17
CA THR A 109 21.37 -3.45 4.08
C THR A 109 19.88 -3.74 3.85
N ILE A 110 19.43 -4.98 4.05
CA ILE A 110 18.00 -5.34 4.03
C ILE A 110 17.30 -4.65 5.19
N GLU A 111 17.87 -4.76 6.40
CA GLU A 111 17.34 -4.14 7.61
C GLU A 111 17.29 -2.60 7.50
N GLU A 112 18.32 -1.96 6.96
CA GLU A 112 18.34 -0.52 6.71
C GLU A 112 17.17 -0.10 5.80
N VAL A 113 16.98 -0.77 4.67
CA VAL A 113 15.91 -0.45 3.72
C VAL A 113 14.55 -0.68 4.35
N LEU A 114 14.37 -1.80 5.05
CA LEU A 114 13.13 -2.11 5.76
C LEU A 114 12.79 -1.07 6.82
N ASN A 115 13.78 -0.57 7.56
CA ASN A 115 13.59 0.49 8.56
C ASN A 115 13.20 1.82 7.93
N ILE A 116 13.80 2.18 6.79
CA ILE A 116 13.43 3.39 6.03
C ILE A 116 11.99 3.28 5.53
N ALA A 117 11.63 2.13 4.95
CA ALA A 117 10.28 1.87 4.47
C ALA A 117 9.26 1.94 5.59
N ALA A 118 9.51 1.25 6.71
CA ALA A 118 8.64 1.29 7.89
C ALA A 118 8.51 2.70 8.47
N THR A 119 9.56 3.52 8.42
CA THR A 119 9.51 4.92 8.90
C THR A 119 8.62 5.79 8.03
N LEU A 120 8.72 5.64 6.69
CA LEU A 120 7.88 6.38 5.76
C LEU A 120 6.41 5.97 5.92
N GLU A 121 6.16 4.67 5.97
CA GLU A 121 4.84 4.09 6.16
C GLU A 121 4.22 4.52 7.49
N LYS A 122 5.01 4.54 8.57
CA LYS A 122 4.56 5.02 9.89
C LYS A 122 4.07 6.47 9.83
N LYS A 123 4.74 7.35 9.08
CA LYS A 123 4.28 8.74 8.92
C LYS A 123 2.93 8.83 8.22
N GLU A 124 2.70 8.01 7.20
CA GLU A 124 1.39 7.95 6.53
C GLU A 124 0.31 7.47 7.48
N ILE A 125 0.60 6.42 8.26
CA ILE A 125 -0.35 5.87 9.21
C ILE A 125 -0.61 6.82 10.39
N GLU A 126 0.40 7.54 10.88
CA GLU A 126 0.27 8.52 11.98
C GLU A 126 -0.70 9.65 11.63
N ALA A 127 -0.72 10.06 10.36
CA ALA A 127 -1.62 11.08 9.81
C ALA A 127 -3.09 10.62 9.74
N LEU A 128 -3.38 9.32 9.92
CA LEU A 128 -4.75 8.82 9.92
C LEU A 128 -5.52 9.26 11.18
N PRO A 129 -6.85 9.48 11.04
CA PRO A 129 -7.73 9.68 12.18
C PRO A 129 -7.62 8.55 13.22
N LYS A 130 -7.82 8.88 14.50
CA LYS A 130 -7.68 7.95 15.64
C LYS A 130 -8.42 6.62 15.44
N SER A 131 -9.67 6.65 14.94
CA SER A 131 -10.46 5.43 14.71
C SER A 131 -9.85 4.53 13.62
N GLN A 132 -9.23 5.09 12.60
CA GLN A 132 -8.56 4.34 11.55
C GLN A 132 -7.27 3.71 12.07
N LYS A 133 -6.49 4.45 12.88
CA LYS A 133 -5.30 3.91 13.56
C LYS A 133 -5.66 2.73 14.46
N LEU A 134 -6.69 2.87 15.30
CA LEU A 134 -7.18 1.79 16.17
C LEU A 134 -7.58 0.52 15.40
N VAL A 135 -8.25 0.68 14.26
CA VAL A 135 -8.66 -0.45 13.40
C VAL A 135 -7.45 -1.08 12.70
N LEU A 136 -6.54 -0.26 12.18
CA LEU A 136 -5.34 -0.76 11.50
C LEU A 136 -4.39 -1.48 12.47
N SER A 137 -4.21 -0.95 13.69
CA SER A 137 -3.48 -1.62 14.78
C SER A 137 -4.13 -2.92 15.23
N ALA A 138 -5.46 -3.02 15.20
CA ALA A 138 -6.16 -4.27 15.48
C ALA A 138 -5.90 -5.31 14.39
N LEU A 139 -5.99 -4.90 13.11
CA LEU A 139 -5.72 -5.76 11.97
C LEU A 139 -4.28 -6.27 11.93
N SER A 140 -3.30 -5.47 12.33
CA SER A 140 -1.89 -5.88 12.29
C SER A 140 -1.55 -7.03 13.24
N ARG A 141 -2.39 -7.27 14.27
CA ARG A 141 -2.19 -8.27 15.33
C ARG A 141 -3.10 -9.50 15.20
N LEU A 142 -3.94 -9.54 14.17
CA LEU A 142 -4.93 -10.59 13.98
C LEU A 142 -4.69 -11.29 12.65
N ASP A 143 -4.91 -12.61 12.63
CA ASP A 143 -4.84 -13.40 11.40
C ASP A 143 -6.25 -13.63 10.84
N ASN A 144 -6.50 -13.13 9.64
CA ASN A 144 -7.78 -13.20 8.93
C ASN A 144 -9.02 -12.80 9.77
N PRO A 145 -8.99 -11.68 10.52
CA PRO A 145 -10.09 -11.33 11.43
C PRO A 145 -11.38 -10.97 10.70
N ARG A 146 -12.50 -11.33 11.32
CA ARG A 146 -13.83 -10.82 10.94
C ARG A 146 -14.08 -9.48 11.61
N TRP A 147 -15.13 -8.79 11.16
CA TRP A 147 -15.54 -7.49 11.71
C TRP A 147 -15.66 -7.50 13.25
N SER A 148 -16.22 -8.56 13.84
CA SER A 148 -16.39 -8.69 15.29
C SER A 148 -15.06 -8.76 16.05
N ASP A 149 -14.03 -9.36 15.44
CA ASP A 149 -12.70 -9.48 16.04
C ASP A 149 -11.97 -8.14 16.03
N ILE A 150 -12.07 -7.44 14.89
CA ILE A 150 -11.52 -6.10 14.71
C ILE A 150 -12.17 -5.17 15.74
N LYS A 151 -13.50 -5.15 15.83
CA LYS A 151 -14.21 -4.30 16.79
C LYS A 151 -13.78 -4.58 18.23
N ARG A 152 -13.72 -5.85 18.62
CA ARG A 152 -13.33 -6.24 20.00
C ARG A 152 -11.92 -5.75 20.35
N MET A 153 -10.96 -5.91 19.43
CA MET A 153 -9.59 -5.48 19.64
C MET A 153 -9.48 -3.94 19.63
N SER A 154 -10.16 -3.27 18.69
CA SER A 154 -10.19 -1.81 18.64
C SER A 154 -10.86 -1.19 19.87
N ASP A 155 -11.91 -1.80 20.43
CA ASP A 155 -12.54 -1.39 21.69
C ASP A 155 -11.53 -1.49 22.86
N SER A 156 -10.73 -2.56 22.89
CA SER A 156 -9.68 -2.77 23.89
C SER A 156 -8.60 -1.69 23.81
N PHE A 157 -8.15 -1.34 22.61
CA PHE A 157 -7.16 -0.28 22.40
C PHE A 157 -7.71 1.11 22.71
N ALA A 158 -8.98 1.35 22.41
CA ALA A 158 -9.62 2.62 22.68
C ALA A 158 -9.92 2.85 24.18
N GLY A 159 -9.88 1.81 25.02
CA GLY A 159 -10.34 1.87 26.41
C GLY A 159 -11.85 2.15 26.56
N ARG A 160 -12.61 2.07 25.45
CA ARG A 160 -14.06 2.30 25.40
C ARG A 160 -14.69 1.48 24.28
N LYS A 161 -16.01 1.30 24.33
CA LYS A 161 -16.75 0.76 23.19
C LYS A 161 -16.84 1.79 22.06
N LEU A 162 -16.28 1.47 20.92
CA LEU A 162 -16.53 2.16 19.66
C LEU A 162 -17.93 1.77 19.16
N ASN A 163 -18.62 2.72 18.54
CA ASN A 163 -19.89 2.42 17.88
C ASN A 163 -19.64 1.77 16.51
N ASP A 164 -20.62 1.00 16.03
CA ASP A 164 -20.47 0.24 14.79
C ASP A 164 -20.23 1.14 13.57
N ALA A 165 -20.83 2.33 13.56
CA ALA A 165 -20.65 3.31 12.48
C ALA A 165 -19.22 3.89 12.44
N GLU A 166 -18.54 4.02 13.59
CA GLU A 166 -17.16 4.48 13.71
C GLU A 166 -16.21 3.44 13.12
N VAL A 167 -16.35 2.17 13.49
CA VAL A 167 -15.55 1.05 12.96
C VAL A 167 -15.80 0.86 11.45
N ASN A 168 -17.07 0.89 11.02
CA ASN A 168 -17.42 0.73 9.62
C ASN A 168 -16.87 1.86 8.73
N ARG A 169 -16.90 3.11 9.21
CA ARG A 169 -16.29 4.24 8.48
C ARG A 169 -14.77 4.12 8.42
N ALA A 170 -14.13 3.65 9.49
CA ALA A 170 -12.70 3.41 9.50
C ALA A 170 -12.31 2.32 8.49
N LEU A 171 -12.97 1.16 8.51
CA LEU A 171 -12.73 0.08 7.55
C LEU A 171 -12.94 0.53 6.09
N LYS A 172 -14.05 1.23 5.80
CA LYS A 172 -14.31 1.77 4.46
C LYS A 172 -13.21 2.74 4.01
N SER A 173 -12.73 3.59 4.91
CA SER A 173 -11.67 4.55 4.59
C SER A 173 -10.33 3.85 4.34
N LEU A 174 -9.96 2.88 5.18
CA LEU A 174 -8.73 2.09 5.00
C LEU A 174 -8.74 1.28 3.70
N ILE A 175 -9.90 0.73 3.30
CA ILE A 175 -10.07 0.09 1.99
C ILE A 175 -9.87 1.11 0.86
N ARG A 176 -10.51 2.28 0.97
CA ARG A 176 -10.40 3.34 -0.03
C ARG A 176 -8.95 3.83 -0.21
N TYR A 177 -8.20 3.91 0.89
CA TYR A 177 -6.77 4.24 0.89
C TYR A 177 -5.87 3.08 0.51
N SER A 178 -6.42 1.89 0.26
CA SER A 178 -5.69 0.67 -0.12
C SER A 178 -4.74 0.12 0.96
N PHE A 179 -4.86 0.56 2.21
CA PHE A 179 -4.13 -0.04 3.35
C PHE A 179 -4.61 -1.45 3.67
N ILE A 180 -5.89 -1.73 3.39
CA ILE A 180 -6.51 -3.02 3.70
C ILE A 180 -7.40 -3.46 2.55
N GLU A 181 -7.64 -4.76 2.46
CA GLU A 181 -8.60 -5.39 1.56
C GLU A 181 -9.56 -6.28 2.34
N LYS A 182 -10.75 -6.52 1.77
CA LYS A 182 -11.75 -7.44 2.32
C LYS A 182 -11.82 -8.71 1.46
N LYS A 183 -11.55 -9.86 2.08
CA LYS A 183 -11.60 -11.18 1.43
C LYS A 183 -12.74 -12.00 2.04
N GLY A 184 -13.89 -12.02 1.37
CA GLY A 184 -15.09 -12.66 1.89
C GLY A 184 -15.57 -11.98 3.18
N GLU A 185 -15.47 -12.67 4.32
CA GLU A 185 -15.84 -12.15 5.63
C GLU A 185 -14.66 -11.58 6.43
N SER A 186 -13.43 -11.75 5.97
CA SER A 186 -12.22 -11.29 6.65
C SER A 186 -11.62 -10.04 6.03
N TYR A 187 -10.75 -9.38 6.79
CA TYR A 187 -9.98 -8.21 6.37
C TYR A 187 -8.48 -8.50 6.53
N THR A 188 -7.67 -8.01 5.61
CA THR A 188 -6.20 -8.11 5.71
C THR A 188 -5.54 -6.81 5.31
N ILE A 189 -4.39 -6.53 5.92
CA ILE A 189 -3.48 -5.47 5.46
C ILE A 189 -2.86 -5.93 4.14
N THR A 190 -2.73 -5.01 3.19
CA THR A 190 -2.28 -5.28 1.81
C THR A 190 -0.77 -5.41 1.68
N ASP A 191 -0.01 -4.73 2.54
CA ASP A 191 1.46 -4.67 2.51
C ASP A 191 2.08 -5.11 3.86
N PRO A 192 3.06 -6.05 3.87
CA PRO A 192 3.85 -6.41 5.05
C PRO A 192 4.48 -5.22 5.79
N ILE A 193 4.91 -4.18 5.08
CA ILE A 193 5.55 -2.99 5.64
C ILE A 193 4.51 -2.18 6.43
N THR A 194 3.31 -1.97 5.86
CA THR A 194 2.17 -1.40 6.59
C THR A 194 1.83 -2.22 7.82
N LYS A 195 1.82 -3.56 7.72
CA LYS A 195 1.53 -4.44 8.86
C LYS A 195 2.56 -4.21 9.97
N LYS A 196 3.84 -4.18 9.64
CA LYS A 196 4.94 -3.92 10.59
C LYS A 196 4.81 -2.54 11.24
N ALA A 197 4.64 -1.49 10.43
CA ALA A 197 4.47 -0.12 10.93
C ALA A 197 3.23 0.02 11.84
N ALA A 198 2.14 -0.69 11.54
CA ALA A 198 0.91 -0.64 12.33
C ALA A 198 0.96 -1.39 13.67
N VAL A 199 1.89 -2.36 13.83
CA VAL A 199 2.13 -3.00 15.13
C VAL A 199 2.68 -1.97 16.12
N ASP A 200 3.59 -1.10 15.70
CA ASP A 200 4.29 -0.16 16.59
C ASP A 200 3.50 1.13 16.90
N LEU A 201 2.28 1.24 16.40
CA LEU A 201 1.38 2.30 16.81
C LEU A 201 0.94 2.08 18.25
N THR A 202 1.31 3.00 19.13
CA THR A 202 0.58 3.22 20.39
C THR A 202 -0.67 4.02 20.05
N PRO A 203 -1.87 3.43 20.18
CA PRO A 203 -3.10 4.19 20.05
C PRO A 203 -3.29 5.01 21.33
N ASP A 204 -2.66 6.18 21.39
CA ASP A 204 -2.97 7.21 22.41
C ASP A 204 -4.44 7.64 22.29
#